data_AF-A0AAX0L3Q5-F1
#
_entry.id   AF-A0AAX0L3Q5-F1
#
_cell.length_a   1.000
_cell.length_b   1.000
_cell.length_c   1.000
_cell.angle_alpha   90.00
_cell.angle_beta   90.00
_cell.angle_gamma   90.00
#
_symmetry.space_group_name_H-M   'P 1'
#
loop_
_entity.id
_entity.type
_entity.pdbx_description
1 polymer ?
#
loop_
_entity_poly.entity_id
_entity_poly.type
_entity_poly.pdbx_seq_one_letter_code
_entity_poly.pdbx_strand_id
1 'polypeptide(L)'
;MSVDTPRSYTQPESRLEAAELLRRIGLELEALARLSLRIERSLSEIELPEHLPVGIVRELQGIDRISQSLGELAILLCTVSAETPSEATFSRSELFSRLRLKELINNLDPAHRDALAKRDSDGEIQWL
;
A
#
# COMPACT_ATOMS: atom_id res chain seq x y z
N MET A 1 47.08 17.85 17.48
CA MET A 1 45.79 18.44 17.05
C MET A 1 45.08 17.38 16.25
N SER A 2 44.10 16.71 16.85
CA SER A 2 43.36 15.61 16.23
C SER A 2 42.33 16.18 15.25
N VAL A 3 42.35 15.67 14.03
CA VAL A 3 41.36 15.99 12.99
C VAL A 3 40.11 15.17 13.31
N ASP A 4 39.03 15.86 13.65
CA ASP A 4 37.70 15.29 13.86
C ASP A 4 37.15 14.88 12.48
N THR A 5 37.18 13.58 12.18
CA THR A 5 36.57 13.03 10.97
C THR A 5 35.06 12.95 11.21
N PRO A 6 34.20 13.55 10.35
CA PRO A 6 32.77 13.39 10.51
C PRO A 6 32.41 11.92 10.28
N ARG A 7 31.91 11.25 11.33
CA ARG A 7 31.24 9.96 11.22
C ARG A 7 29.99 10.16 10.36
N SER A 8 30.11 9.91 9.06
CA SER A 8 28.94 9.61 8.23
C SER A 8 28.31 8.34 8.77
N TYR A 9 27.29 8.48 9.61
CA TYR A 9 26.34 7.43 9.89
C TYR A 9 25.52 7.21 8.61
N THR A 10 26.08 6.48 7.64
CA THR A 10 25.24 5.85 6.62
C THR A 10 24.36 4.87 7.37
N GLN A 11 23.10 5.25 7.60
CA GLN A 11 22.06 4.30 7.99
C GLN A 11 22.17 3.13 7.01
N PRO A 12 22.24 1.87 7.50
CA PRO A 12 22.27 0.73 6.61
C PRO A 12 21.07 0.85 5.68
N GLU A 13 21.31 0.85 4.37
CA GLU A 13 20.23 0.83 3.39
C GLU A 13 19.35 -0.37 3.71
N SER A 14 18.18 -0.11 4.29
CA SER A 14 17.27 -1.18 4.67
C SER A 14 16.75 -1.79 3.38
N ARG A 15 17.19 -3.02 3.09
CA ARG A 15 16.69 -3.81 1.97
C ARG A 15 15.35 -4.43 2.33
N LEU A 16 14.47 -4.49 1.34
CA LEU A 16 13.16 -5.11 1.47
C LEU A 16 13.16 -6.39 0.65
N GLU A 17 12.62 -7.47 1.20
CA GLU A 17 12.38 -8.69 0.43
C GLU A 17 11.34 -8.40 -0.65
N ALA A 18 11.70 -8.69 -1.90
CA ALA A 18 10.90 -8.36 -3.06
C ALA A 18 9.57 -9.11 -3.06
N ALA A 19 9.58 -10.39 -2.70
CA ALA A 19 8.38 -11.21 -2.58
C ALA A 19 7.39 -10.59 -1.58
N GLU A 20 7.84 -10.30 -0.35
CA GLU A 20 6.97 -9.73 0.68
C GLU A 20 6.42 -8.36 0.29
N LEU A 21 7.22 -7.51 -0.36
CA LEU A 21 6.73 -6.22 -0.85
C LEU A 21 5.67 -6.39 -1.94
N LEU A 22 5.90 -7.25 -2.94
CA LEU A 22 4.94 -7.51 -4.02
C LEU A 22 3.63 -8.07 -3.49
N ARG A 23 3.71 -9.00 -2.52
CA ARG A 23 2.54 -9.54 -1.81
C ARG A 23 1.74 -8.43 -1.12
N ARG A 24 2.41 -7.51 -0.41
CA ARG A 24 1.76 -6.38 0.26
C ARG A 24 1.10 -5.43 -0.73
N ILE A 25 1.77 -5.12 -1.84
CA ILE A 25 1.16 -4.30 -2.90
C ILE A 25 -0.09 -4.99 -3.44
N GLY A 26 -0.03 -6.32 -3.68
CA GLY A 26 -1.19 -7.09 -4.08
C GLY A 26 -2.36 -6.95 -3.11
N LEU A 27 -2.12 -7.09 -1.81
CA LEU A 27 -3.15 -6.92 -0.78
C LEU A 27 -3.74 -5.49 -0.74
N GLU A 28 -2.92 -4.45 -0.88
CA GLU A 28 -3.39 -3.07 -0.92
C GLU A 28 -4.26 -2.82 -2.17
N LEU A 29 -3.88 -3.36 -3.33
CA LEU A 29 -4.71 -3.28 -4.54
C LEU A 29 -6.05 -3.99 -4.36
N GLU A 30 -6.07 -5.15 -3.71
CA GLU A 30 -7.30 -5.87 -3.38
C GLU A 30 -8.19 -5.06 -2.42
N ALA A 31 -7.59 -4.40 -1.43
CA ALA A 31 -8.31 -3.51 -0.51
C ALA A 31 -8.92 -2.32 -1.25
N LEU A 32 -8.19 -1.70 -2.19
CA LEU A 32 -8.69 -0.62 -3.03
C LEU A 32 -9.82 -1.09 -3.96
N ALA A 33 -9.72 -2.29 -4.55
CA ALA A 33 -10.78 -2.89 -5.35
C ALA A 33 -12.07 -3.05 -4.52
N ARG A 34 -11.95 -3.57 -3.29
CA ARG A 34 -13.08 -3.69 -2.36
C ARG A 34 -13.68 -2.34 -1.96
N LEU A 35 -12.85 -1.31 -1.75
CA LEU A 35 -13.34 0.04 -1.47
C LEU A 35 -14.13 0.61 -2.65
N SER A 36 -13.62 0.42 -3.87
CA SER A 36 -14.28 0.85 -5.10
C SER A 36 -15.66 0.19 -5.28
N LEU A 37 -15.76 -1.13 -5.02
CA LEU A 37 -17.06 -1.84 -5.00
C LEU A 37 -18.02 -1.32 -3.93
N ARG A 38 -17.51 -0.90 -2.76
CA ARG A 38 -18.35 -0.29 -1.72
C ARG A 38 -18.91 1.05 -2.16
N ILE A 39 -18.10 1.86 -2.85
CA ILE A 39 -18.55 3.13 -3.43
C ILE A 39 -19.65 2.88 -4.46
N GLU A 40 -19.46 1.91 -5.35
CA GLU A 40 -20.49 1.53 -6.33
C GLU A 40 -21.81 1.13 -5.67
N ARG A 41 -21.77 0.29 -4.63
CA ARG A 41 -22.96 -0.08 -3.85
C ARG A 41 -23.64 1.13 -3.21
N SER A 42 -22.87 1.99 -2.55
CA SER A 42 -23.42 3.22 -1.96
C SER A 42 -24.02 4.15 -3.00
N LEU A 43 -23.43 4.25 -4.20
CA LEU A 43 -24.00 5.02 -5.31
C LEU A 43 -25.30 4.40 -5.85
N SER A 44 -25.42 3.07 -5.82
CA SER A 44 -26.65 2.38 -6.25
C SER A 44 -27.83 2.57 -5.29
N GLU A 45 -27.56 2.93 -4.03
CA GLU A 45 -28.58 3.23 -3.01
C GLU A 45 -29.08 4.68 -3.06
N ILE A 46 -28.41 5.56 -3.83
CA ILE A 46 -28.85 6.95 -4.02
C ILE A 46 -30.00 6.96 -5.02
N GLU A 47 -31.05 7.70 -4.69
CA GLU A 47 -32.18 7.92 -5.60
C GLU A 47 -31.70 8.71 -6.83
N LEU A 48 -31.50 8.00 -7.93
CA LEU A 48 -31.06 8.58 -9.18
C LEU A 48 -32.25 9.20 -9.93
N PRO A 49 -32.09 10.38 -10.56
CA PRO A 49 -33.15 10.99 -11.34
C PRO A 49 -33.61 10.08 -12.48
N GLU A 50 -34.90 10.16 -12.83
CA GLU A 50 -35.60 9.31 -13.81
C GLU A 50 -34.91 9.27 -15.19
N HIS A 51 -34.11 10.30 -15.50
CA HIS A 51 -33.24 10.35 -16.66
C HIS A 51 -31.79 10.64 -16.23
N LEU A 52 -30.95 9.62 -16.25
CA LEU A 52 -29.51 9.79 -16.12
C LEU A 52 -28.90 10.21 -17.46
N PRO A 53 -28.11 11.29 -17.51
CA PRO A 53 -27.28 11.58 -18.66
C PRO A 53 -26.34 10.40 -18.96
N VAL A 54 -26.19 10.05 -20.24
CA VAL A 54 -25.29 8.97 -20.69
C VAL A 54 -23.86 9.15 -20.18
N GLY A 55 -23.40 10.40 -20.03
CA GLY A 55 -22.09 10.70 -19.44
C GLY A 55 -21.95 10.15 -18.01
N ILE A 56 -22.97 10.31 -17.17
CA ILE A 56 -22.94 9.82 -15.78
C ILE A 56 -22.93 8.29 -15.76
N VAL A 57 -23.71 7.63 -16.63
CA VAL A 57 -23.69 6.16 -16.74
C VAL A 57 -22.29 5.64 -17.11
N ARG A 58 -21.58 6.33 -18.02
CA ARG A 58 -20.21 5.96 -18.39
C ARG A 58 -19.22 6.16 -17.26
N GLU A 59 -19.35 7.23 -16.49
CA GLU A 59 -18.51 7.48 -15.31
C GLU A 59 -18.72 6.37 -14.24
N LEU A 60 -19.98 5.98 -13.99
CA LEU A 60 -20.29 4.88 -13.07
C LEU A 60 -19.71 3.54 -13.55
N GLN A 61 -19.81 3.23 -14.85
CA GLN A 61 -19.14 2.07 -15.44
C GLN A 61 -17.61 2.16 -15.35
N GLY A 62 -17.05 3.37 -15.28
CA GLY A 62 -15.63 3.59 -15.03
C GLY A 62 -15.20 3.08 -13.66
N ILE A 63 -16.04 3.24 -12.63
CA ILE A 63 -15.77 2.75 -11.26
C ILE A 63 -15.68 1.22 -11.24
N ASP A 64 -16.62 0.54 -11.89
CA ASP A 64 -16.60 -0.92 -12.01
C ASP A 64 -15.31 -1.43 -12.71
N ARG A 65 -14.94 -0.80 -13.84
CA ARG A 65 -13.69 -1.13 -14.54
C ARG A 65 -12.44 -0.90 -13.69
N ILE A 66 -12.42 0.14 -12.87
CA ILE A 66 -11.33 0.41 -11.91
C ILE A 66 -11.29 -0.71 -10.87
N SER A 67 -12.43 -1.08 -10.27
CA SER A 67 -12.52 -2.17 -9.29
C SER A 67 -11.96 -3.48 -9.86
N GLN A 68 -12.36 -3.84 -11.09
CA GLN A 68 -11.89 -5.04 -11.77
C GLN A 68 -10.38 -4.98 -12.03
N SER A 69 -9.88 -3.87 -12.59
CA SER A 69 -8.45 -3.72 -12.91
C SER A 69 -7.58 -3.81 -11.67
N LEU A 70 -8.02 -3.22 -10.55
CA LEU A 70 -7.31 -3.30 -9.27
C LEU A 70 -7.28 -4.75 -8.74
N GLY A 71 -8.39 -5.49 -8.86
CA GLY A 71 -8.46 -6.89 -8.47
C GLY A 71 -7.55 -7.80 -9.31
N GLU A 72 -7.54 -7.61 -10.63
CA GLU A 72 -6.67 -8.37 -11.54
C GLU A 72 -5.19 -8.09 -11.26
N LEU A 73 -4.81 -6.84 -11.02
CA LEU A 73 -3.44 -6.47 -10.65
C LEU A 73 -3.06 -7.03 -9.28
N ALA A 74 -3.99 -7.08 -8.31
CA ALA A 74 -3.76 -7.70 -7.01
C ALA A 74 -3.40 -9.19 -7.16
N ILE A 75 -4.19 -9.93 -7.94
CA ILE A 75 -3.95 -11.35 -8.22
C ILE A 75 -2.59 -11.54 -8.90
N LEU A 76 -2.31 -10.75 -9.94
CA LEU A 76 -1.04 -10.81 -10.66
C LEU A 76 0.15 -10.60 -9.72
N LEU A 77 0.13 -9.57 -8.86
CA LEU A 77 1.23 -9.29 -7.95
C LEU A 77 1.42 -10.38 -6.90
N CYS A 78 0.34 -10.99 -6.41
CA CYS A 78 0.42 -12.15 -5.52
C CYS A 78 1.04 -13.36 -6.22
N THR A 79 0.68 -13.62 -7.49
CA THR A 79 1.31 -14.68 -8.28
C THR A 79 2.79 -14.40 -8.53
N VAL A 80 3.15 -13.19 -8.95
CA VAL A 80 4.56 -12.80 -9.16
C VAL A 80 5.34 -12.91 -7.86
N SER A 81 4.76 -12.51 -6.72
CA SER A 81 5.37 -12.67 -5.41
C SER A 81 5.70 -14.12 -5.10
N ALA A 82 4.82 -15.07 -5.44
CA ALA A 82 5.05 -16.49 -5.17
C ALA A 82 6.19 -17.08 -6.01
N GLU A 83 6.40 -16.55 -7.20
CA GLU A 83 7.48 -16.94 -8.12
C GLU A 83 8.78 -16.13 -7.90
N THR A 84 8.77 -15.15 -6.99
CA THR A 84 9.93 -14.28 -6.75
C THR A 84 10.95 -15.01 -5.85
N PRO A 85 12.24 -15.07 -6.24
CA PRO A 85 13.30 -15.66 -5.42
C PRO A 85 13.43 -14.99 -4.05
N SER A 86 13.73 -15.77 -3.02
CA SER A 86 13.89 -15.30 -1.64
C SER A 86 15.03 -14.30 -1.47
N GLU A 87 16.05 -14.33 -2.33
CA GLU A 87 17.20 -13.42 -2.27
C GLU A 87 16.95 -12.09 -3.00
N ALA A 88 15.85 -11.98 -3.74
CA ALA A 88 15.51 -10.77 -4.46
C ALA A 88 15.14 -9.66 -3.47
N THR A 89 15.84 -8.53 -3.57
CA THR A 89 15.64 -7.39 -2.66
C THR A 89 15.53 -6.07 -3.41
N PHE A 90 14.77 -5.14 -2.82
CA PHE A 90 14.66 -3.76 -3.29
C PHE A 90 15.29 -2.78 -2.31
N SER A 91 15.85 -1.69 -2.84
CA SER A 91 16.25 -0.54 -2.03
C SER A 91 15.02 0.20 -1.53
N ARG A 92 14.82 0.26 -0.21
CA ARG A 92 13.69 0.98 0.39
C ARG A 92 13.70 2.47 0.04
N SER A 93 14.85 3.13 0.13
CA SER A 93 14.96 4.58 -0.08
C SER A 93 14.56 4.95 -1.50
N GLU A 94 15.07 4.22 -2.49
CA GLU A 94 14.72 4.44 -3.90
C GLU A 94 13.24 4.16 -4.16
N LEU A 95 12.69 3.07 -3.61
CA LEU A 95 11.33 2.64 -3.87
C LEU A 95 10.28 3.58 -3.27
N PHE A 96 10.44 3.95 -1.98
CA PHE A 96 9.49 4.81 -1.29
C PHE A 96 9.63 6.30 -1.66
N SER A 97 10.80 6.75 -2.15
CA SER A 97 10.95 8.13 -2.65
C SER A 97 10.03 8.45 -3.84
N ARG A 98 9.54 7.42 -4.55
CA ARG A 98 8.66 7.55 -5.72
C ARG A 98 7.18 7.47 -5.36
N LEU A 99 6.83 7.01 -4.16
CA LEU A 99 5.45 6.93 -3.70
C LEU A 99 4.98 8.30 -3.20
N ARG A 100 3.85 8.77 -3.74
CA ARG A 100 3.25 10.07 -3.35
C ARG A 100 2.11 9.94 -2.34
N LEU A 101 1.51 8.75 -2.24
CA LEU A 101 0.41 8.44 -1.33
C LEU A 101 0.99 8.05 0.04
N LYS A 102 0.92 8.97 1.01
CA LYS A 102 1.49 8.78 2.35
C LYS A 102 0.91 7.57 3.08
N GLU A 103 -0.39 7.30 2.94
CA GLU A 103 -1.03 6.11 3.52
C GLU A 103 -0.48 4.82 2.91
N LEU A 104 -0.23 4.81 1.60
CA LEU A 104 0.34 3.66 0.91
C LEU A 104 1.79 3.38 1.39
N ILE A 105 2.54 4.45 1.68
CA ILE A 105 3.88 4.31 2.27
C ILE A 105 3.78 3.59 3.61
N ASN A 106 2.87 4.03 4.49
CA ASN A 106 2.72 3.44 5.82
C ASN A 106 2.28 1.96 5.78
N ASN A 107 1.43 1.59 4.83
CA ASN A 107 0.92 0.22 4.71
C ASN A 107 1.95 -0.74 4.11
N LEU A 108 2.75 -0.27 3.15
CA LEU A 108 3.73 -1.09 2.45
C LEU A 108 5.04 -1.22 3.22
N ASP A 109 5.41 -0.20 3.99
CA ASP A 109 6.69 -0.11 4.70
C ASP A 109 6.73 -1.00 5.95
N PRO A 110 7.57 -2.06 5.98
CA PRO A 110 7.69 -2.95 7.14
C PRO A 110 8.15 -2.23 8.41
N ALA A 111 9.07 -1.25 8.32
CA ALA A 111 9.55 -0.61 9.55
C ALA A 111 8.54 0.41 10.11
N HIS A 112 7.55 0.83 9.33
CA HIS A 112 6.42 1.59 9.87
C HIS A 112 5.55 0.68 10.76
N ARG A 113 5.31 -0.56 10.32
CA ARG A 113 4.59 -1.57 11.10
C ARG A 113 5.36 -1.98 12.36
N ASP A 114 6.66 -2.19 12.25
CA ASP A 114 7.52 -2.55 13.40
C ASP A 114 7.62 -1.42 14.42
N ALA A 115 7.61 -0.16 13.99
CA ALA A 115 7.58 0.99 14.88
C ALA A 115 6.27 1.11 15.67
N LEU A 116 5.13 0.74 15.06
CA LEU A 116 3.84 0.67 15.74
C LEU A 116 3.80 -0.50 16.74
N ALA A 117 4.24 -1.68 16.34
CA ALA A 117 4.29 -2.86 17.22
C ALA A 117 5.21 -2.65 18.45
N LYS A 118 6.34 -1.95 18.28
CA LYS A 118 7.23 -1.58 19.40
C LYS A 118 6.62 -0.57 20.37
N ARG A 119 5.76 0.34 19.88
CA ARG A 119 5.06 1.28 20.76
C ARG A 119 4.02 0.59 21.63
N ASP A 120 3.32 -0.40 21.10
CA ASP A 120 2.36 -1.18 21.88
C ASP A 120 3.04 -2.06 22.95
N SER A 121 4.28 -2.51 22.73
CA SER A 121 5.06 -3.25 23.74
C SER A 121 5.65 -2.38 24.85
N ASP A 122 5.90 -1.08 24.58
CA ASP A 122 6.32 -0.11 25.61
C ASP A 122 5.13 0.42 26.45
N GLY A 123 3.91 0.01 26.09
CA GLY A 123 2.65 0.40 26.71
C GLY A 123 2.16 -0.58 27.78
N GLU A 124 3.03 -1.19 28.59
CA GLU A 124 2.58 -1.69 29.90
C GLU A 124 2.13 -0.50 30.73
N ILE A 125 0.83 -0.18 30.64
CA ILE A 125 0.17 0.82 31.47
C ILE A 125 0.21 0.29 32.90
N GLN A 126 1.22 0.71 33.67
CA GLN A 126 1.20 0.61 35.12
C GLN A 126 0.19 1.64 35.64
N TRP A 127 -1.02 1.18 35.94
CA TRP A 127 -1.96 1.94 36.75
C TRP A 127 -1.44 1.90 38.20
N LEU A 128 -0.77 2.98 38.61
CA LEU A 128 -0.56 3.31 40.03
C LEU A 128 -1.85 3.89 40.63
#